data_AF-A0A660NMI6-F1
#
_entry.id   AF-A0A660NMI6-F1
#
_cell.length_a   1.000
_cell.length_b   1.000
_cell.length_c   1.000
_cell.angle_alpha   90.00
_cell.angle_beta   90.00
_cell.angle_gamma   90.00
#
_symmetry.space_group_name_H-M   'P 1'
#
loop_
_entity.id
_entity.type
_entity.pdbx_description
1 polymer ?
#
loop_
_entity_poly.entity_id
_entity_poly.type
_entity_poly.pdbx_seq_one_letter_code
_entity_poly.pdbx_strand_id
1 'polypeptide(L)' 'VVFGLITIAGARFWVENRVDFSQNGNLIVAAVTMILGAGDFTLQFGDFKLGGIGTATFGAIILNALLNRKKAV' A
#
# COMPACT_ATOMS: atom_id res chain seq x y z
N VAL A 1 13.42 7.78 -15.80
CA VAL A 1 12.22 8.66 -15.93
C VAL A 1 10.90 7.91 -15.76
N VAL A 2 10.68 6.81 -16.48
CA VAL A 2 9.39 6.06 -16.47
C VAL A 2 8.93 5.63 -15.07
N PHE A 3 9.84 5.15 -14.22
CA PHE A 3 9.50 4.77 -12.83
C PHE A 3 8.87 5.94 -12.04
N GLY A 4 9.38 7.16 -12.18
CA GLY A 4 8.82 8.33 -11.51
C GLY A 4 7.43 8.72 -12.01
N LEU A 5 7.17 8.57 -13.30
CA LEU A 5 5.84 8.82 -13.88
C LEU A 5 4.80 7.81 -13.37
N ILE A 6 5.19 6.54 -13.21
CA ILE A 6 4.32 5.49 -12.65
C ILE A 6 4.00 5.79 -11.18
N THR A 7 5.00 6.18 -10.38
CA THR A 7 4.78 6.54 -8.97
C THR A 7 3.80 7.70 -8.81
N ILE A 8 3.95 8.75 -9.63
CA ILE A 8 3.03 9.90 -9.63
C ILE A 8 1.63 9.50 -10.13
N ALA A 9 1.53 8.61 -11.12
CA ALA A 9 0.23 8.08 -11.56
C ALA A 9 -0.50 7.33 -10.45
N GLY A 10 0.23 6.53 -9.65
CA GLY A 10 -0.32 5.87 -8.46
C GLY A 10 -0.86 6.86 -7.42
N ALA A 11 -0.09 7.90 -7.09
CA ALA A 11 -0.53 8.95 -6.17
C ALA A 11 -1.76 9.70 -6.71
N ARG A 12 -1.79 9.97 -8.02
CA ARG A 12 -2.93 10.61 -8.69
C ARG A 12 -4.20 9.78 -8.57
N PHE A 13 -4.12 8.45 -8.67
CA PHE A 13 -5.30 7.59 -8.49
C PHE A 13 -5.95 7.73 -7.10
N TRP A 14 -5.18 7.94 -6.04
CA TRP A 14 -5.77 8.21 -4.72
C TRP A 14 -6.52 9.54 -4.66
N VAL A 15 -5.96 10.57 -5.31
CA VAL A 15 -6.61 11.89 -5.39
C VAL A 15 -7.88 11.83 -6.25
N GLU A 16 -7.81 11.18 -7.41
CA GLU A 16 -8.95 11.03 -8.33
C GLU A 16 -10.09 10.21 -7.74
N ASN A 17 -9.77 9.14 -7.00
CA ASN A 17 -10.76 8.35 -6.26
C ASN A 17 -11.21 8.99 -4.95
N ARG A 18 -10.79 10.24 -4.67
CA ARG A 18 -11.13 10.99 -3.45
C ARG A 18 -10.85 10.19 -2.16
N VAL A 19 -9.69 9.55 -2.08
CA VAL A 19 -9.25 8.86 -0.87
C VAL A 19 -9.12 9.90 0.25
N ASP A 20 -9.94 9.73 1.28
CA ASP A 20 -9.92 10.60 2.44
C ASP A 20 -8.76 10.20 3.36
N PHE A 21 -7.67 10.98 3.31
CA PHE A 21 -6.51 10.83 4.19
C PHE A 21 -6.71 11.45 5.57
N SER A 22 -7.80 12.19 5.82
CA SER A 22 -8.14 12.63 7.17
C SER A 22 -8.58 11.44 8.05
N GLN A 23 -8.96 10.32 7.43
CA GLN A 23 -9.24 9.09 8.15
C GLN A 23 -7.94 8.35 8.45
N ASN A 24 -7.65 8.19 9.75
CA ASN A 24 -6.44 7.49 10.23
C ASN A 24 -6.24 6.12 9.57
N GLY A 25 -7.32 5.39 9.27
CA GLY A 25 -7.26 4.10 8.59
C GLY A 25 -6.57 4.18 7.22
N ASN A 26 -7.06 5.07 6.35
CA ASN A 26 -6.53 5.24 5.00
C ASN A 26 -5.10 5.81 5.02
N LEU A 27 -4.82 6.73 5.95
CA LEU A 27 -3.50 7.32 6.11
C LEU A 27 -2.47 6.27 6.52
N ILE A 28 -2.80 5.40 7.48
CA ILE A 28 -1.93 4.30 7.92
C ILE A 28 -1.70 3.29 6.79
N VAL A 29 -2.75 2.93 6.03
CA VAL A 29 -2.61 2.04 4.86
C VAL A 29 -1.67 2.64 3.82
N ALA A 30 -1.85 3.91 3.45
CA ALA A 30 -0.99 4.57 2.47
C ALA A 30 0.46 4.72 2.95
N ALA A 31 0.68 5.05 4.22
CA ALA A 31 2.02 5.19 4.78
C ALA A 31 2.77 3.85 4.83
N VAL A 32 2.14 2.79 5.36
CA VAL A 32 2.78 1.48 5.48
C VAL A 32 3.09 0.88 4.10
N THR A 33 2.19 1.05 3.14
CA THR A 33 2.40 0.56 1.77
C THR A 33 3.55 1.26 1.06
N MET A 34 3.68 2.58 1.23
CA MET A 34 4.85 3.30 0.73
C MET A 34 6.14 2.85 1.41
N ILE A 35 6.15 2.64 2.73
CA ILE A 35 7.35 2.21 3.47
C ILE A 35 7.79 0.80 3.02
N LEU A 36 6.86 -0.15 2.92
CA LEU A 36 7.16 -1.51 2.49
C LEU A 36 7.61 -1.58 1.02
N GLY A 37 6.96 -0.79 0.15
CA GLY A 37 7.27 -0.76 -1.28
C GLY A 37 8.58 -0.04 -1.60
N ALA A 38 8.86 1.09 -0.93
CA ALA A 38 10.11 1.81 -1.09
C ALA A 38 11.29 1.15 -0.37
N GLY A 39 11.02 0.40 0.71
CA GLY A 39 12.03 -0.32 1.48
C GLY A 39 12.49 -1.66 0.87
N ASP A 40 11.96 -2.04 -0.30
CA ASP A 40 12.23 -3.31 -0.99
C ASP A 40 12.16 -4.55 -0.07
N PHE A 41 11.15 -4.57 0.81
CA PHE A 41 10.98 -5.64 1.77
C PHE A 41 10.62 -6.94 1.08
N THR A 42 11.59 -7.80 0.79
CA THR A 42 11.35 -9.09 0.14
C THR A 42 11.08 -10.16 1.19
N LEU A 43 9.85 -10.70 1.22
CA LEU A 43 9.55 -11.88 2.05
C LEU A 43 9.93 -13.14 1.27
N GLN A 44 10.74 -13.98 1.89
CA GLN A 44 11.14 -15.27 1.34
C GLN A 44 10.45 -16.36 2.15
N PHE A 45 9.55 -17.09 1.49
CA PHE A 45 8.87 -18.26 2.05
C PHE A 45 9.40 -19.50 1.33
N GLY A 46 10.49 -20.09 1.85
CA GLY A 46 11.18 -21.21 1.18
C GLY A 46 11.71 -20.78 -0.19
N ASP A 47 11.31 -21.48 -1.25
CA ASP A 47 11.66 -21.16 -2.63
C ASP A 47 10.85 -20.00 -3.24
N PHE A 48 9.80 -19.52 -2.56
CA PHE A 48 8.95 -18.45 -3.06
C PHE A 48 9.42 -17.09 -2.53
N LYS A 49 9.93 -16.24 -3.43
CA LYS A 49 10.34 -14.87 -3.10
C LYS A 49 9.26 -13.88 -3.53
N LEU A 50 8.60 -13.30 -2.55
CA LEU A 50 7.68 -12.20 -2.76
C LEU A 50 8.50 -10.91 -2.69
N GLY A 51 8.79 -10.32 -3.86
CA GLY A 51 9.56 -9.07 -3.94
C GLY A 51 8.88 -7.90 -3.23
N GLY A 52 9.63 -6.80 -3.02
CA GLY A 52 9.17 -5.62 -2.26
C GLY A 52 7.80 -5.07 -2.70
N ILE A 53 7.47 -5.14 -3.99
CA ILE A 53 6.16 -4.71 -4.50
C ILE A 53 5.04 -5.68 -4.07
N GLY A 54 5.33 -6.98 -4.06
CA GLY A 54 4.39 -8.01 -3.64
C GLY A 54 4.07 -7.87 -2.15
N THR A 55 5.09 -7.80 -1.29
CA THR A 55 4.89 -7.63 0.16
C THR A 55 4.18 -6.33 0.50
N ALA A 56 4.50 -5.23 -0.18
CA ALA A 56 3.80 -3.96 -0.02
C ALA A 56 2.32 -4.07 -0.37
N THR A 57 1.98 -4.77 -1.46
CA THR A 57 0.60 -4.97 -1.89
C THR A 57 -0.18 -5.85 -0.91
N PHE A 58 0.40 -6.97 -0.45
CA PHE A 58 -0.24 -7.82 0.56
C PHE A 58 -0.40 -7.07 1.89
N GLY A 59 0.61 -6.31 2.31
CA GLY A 59 0.55 -5.43 3.47
C GLY A 59 -0.57 -4.40 3.35
N ALA A 60 -0.73 -3.78 2.18
CA ALA A 60 -1.82 -2.86 1.86
C ALA A 60 -3.19 -3.48 2.13
N ILE A 61 -3.41 -4.66 1.55
CA ILE A 61 -4.70 -5.33 1.54
C ILE A 61 -5.06 -5.77 2.95
N ILE A 62 -4.13 -6.40 3.67
CA ILE A 62 -4.35 -6.88 5.03
C ILE A 62 -4.62 -5.70 5.97
N LEU A 63 -3.82 -4.64 5.88
CA LEU A 63 -3.97 -3.46 6.73
C LEU A 63 -5.27 -2.70 6.44
N ASN A 64 -5.63 -2.56 5.18
CA ASN A 64 -6.90 -1.99 4.76
C ASN A 64 -8.08 -2.84 5.26
N ALA A 65 -8.00 -4.16 5.11
CA ALA A 65 -9.05 -5.06 5.59
C ALA A 65 -9.23 -4.98 7.11
N LEU A 66 -8.14 -4.90 7.89
CA LEU A 66 -8.21 -4.80 9.34
C LEU A 66 -8.75 -3.45 9.83
N LEU A 67 -8.29 -2.35 9.24
CA LEU A 67 -8.69 -1.00 9.66
C LEU A 67 -10.10 -0.65 9.18
N ASN A 68 -10.46 -1.06 7.96
CA ASN A 68 -11.76 -0.72 7.38
C ASN A 68 -12.87 -1.69 7.84
N ARG A 69 -12.56 -2.90 8.32
CA ARG A 69 -13.56 -3.78 9.00
C ARG A 69 -14.13 -3.16 10.27
N LYS A 70 -13.39 -2.30 10.98
CA LYS A 70 -13.90 -1.61 12.18
C LYS A 70 -14.96 -0.55 11.89
N LYS A 71 -15.13 -0.13 10.62
CA LYS A 71 -16.18 0.81 10.20
C LYS A 71 -17.49 0.13 9.78
N ALA A 72 -17.54 -1.21 9.76
CA ALA A 72 -18.70 -1.98 9.33
C ALA A 72 -19.60 -2.48 10.48
N VAL A 73 -19.58 -1.79 11.63
CA VAL A 73 -20.52 -2.00 12.75
C VAL A 73 -21.12 -0.67 13.14
#